data_AF-A0A7D4P501-F1
#
_entry.id   AF-A0A7D4P501-F1
#
_cell.length_a   1.000
_cell.length_b   1.000
_cell.length_c   1.000
_cell.angle_alpha   90.00
_cell.angle_beta   90.00
_cell.angle_gamma   90.00
#
_symmetry.space_group_name_H-M   'P 1'
#
loop_
_entity.id
_entity.type
_entity.pdbx_description
1 polymer ?
#
loop_
_entity_poly.entity_id
_entity_poly.type
_entity_poly.pdbx_seq_one_letter_code
_entity_poly.pdbx_strand_id
1 'polypeptide(L)'
;MTNSELQTSPEQLRKDKLKLLSSSKNLLLLAEQDRFSELQIQQIQWQTLLEEMVTKHGVALEVIRPILQKDADQLQTLLEKKQANLVQAFSKDLNANKSVRKYVNL
;
A
#
# COMPACT_ATOMS: atom_id res chain seq x y z
N MET A 1 39.75 11.45 11.31
CA MET A 1 38.54 10.65 11.08
C MET A 1 37.80 11.29 9.92
N THR A 2 37.97 10.76 8.71
CA THR A 2 37.33 11.28 7.50
C THR A 2 35.89 10.78 7.45
N ASN A 3 34.92 11.69 7.53
CA ASN A 3 33.52 11.41 7.22
C ASN A 3 33.45 10.88 5.78
N SER A 4 33.36 9.56 5.63
CA SER A 4 32.95 8.94 4.36
C SER A 4 31.46 9.22 4.19
N GLU A 5 31.15 10.38 3.61
CA GLU A 5 29.90 10.53 2.87
C GLU A 5 29.97 9.51 1.73
N LEU A 6 29.33 8.35 1.93
CA LEU A 6 29.08 7.39 0.88
C LEU A 6 28.20 8.07 -0.18
N GLN A 7 28.83 8.76 -1.13
CA GLN A 7 28.18 9.19 -2.36
C GLN A 7 27.74 7.92 -3.09
N THR A 8 26.46 7.59 -2.98
CA THR A 8 25.83 6.53 -3.74
C THR A 8 25.93 6.88 -5.22
N SER A 9 26.36 5.93 -6.06
CA SER A 9 26.52 6.22 -7.49
C SER A 9 25.18 6.64 -8.12
N PRO A 10 25.18 7.50 -9.15
CA PRO A 10 23.96 7.88 -9.86
C PRO A 10 23.15 6.68 -10.37
N GLU A 11 23.81 5.61 -10.80
CA GLU A 11 23.17 4.36 -11.20
C GLU A 11 22.44 3.69 -10.02
N GLN A 12 23.06 3.68 -8.84
CA GLN A 12 22.47 3.09 -7.65
C GLN A 12 21.25 3.88 -7.18
N LEU A 13 21.33 5.22 -7.18
CA LEU A 13 20.19 6.09 -6.89
C LEU A 13 19.04 5.83 -7.87
N ARG A 14 19.32 5.70 -9.17
CA ARG A 14 18.31 5.38 -10.18
C ARG A 14 17.67 4.02 -9.92
N LYS A 15 18.46 3.00 -9.62
CA LYS A 15 17.96 1.65 -9.30
C LYS A 15 17.07 1.65 -8.07
N ASP A 16 17.48 2.37 -7.03
CA ASP A 16 16.76 2.48 -5.76
C ASP A 16 15.41 3.21 -5.95
N LYS A 17 15.39 4.31 -6.73
CA LYS A 17 14.16 5.00 -7.12
C LYS A 17 13.19 4.07 -7.85
N LEU A 18 13.68 3.33 -8.84
CA LEU A 18 12.87 2.39 -9.61
C LEU A 18 12.30 1.28 -8.75
N LYS A 19 13.09 0.74 -7.81
CA LYS A 19 12.65 -0.30 -6.87
C LYS A 19 11.51 0.19 -5.98
N LEU A 20 11.62 1.42 -5.44
CA LEU A 20 10.60 2.02 -4.59
C LEU A 20 9.30 2.27 -5.37
N LEU A 21 9.40 2.79 -6.59
CA LEU A 21 8.27 3.02 -7.49
C LEU A 21 7.60 1.69 -7.89
N SER A 22 8.37 0.68 -8.28
CA SER A 22 7.81 -0.63 -8.66
C SER A 22 7.12 -1.31 -7.49
N SER A 23 7.69 -1.20 -6.29
CA SER A 23 7.08 -1.78 -5.08
C SER A 23 5.79 -1.04 -4.71
N SER A 24 5.72 0.29 -4.87
CA SER A 24 4.48 1.06 -4.70
C SER A 24 3.39 0.62 -5.68
N LYS A 25 3.72 0.41 -6.95
CA LYS A 25 2.78 -0.15 -7.95
C LYS A 25 2.31 -1.57 -7.61
N ASN A 26 3.17 -2.39 -7.02
CA ASN A 26 2.79 -3.73 -6.59
C ASN A 26 1.73 -3.70 -5.48
N LEU A 27 1.79 -2.72 -4.56
CA LEU A 27 0.74 -2.54 -3.54
C LEU A 27 -0.61 -2.25 -4.17
N LEU A 28 -0.66 -1.36 -5.17
CA LEU A 28 -1.89 -1.08 -5.92
C LEU A 28 -2.44 -2.34 -6.59
N LEU A 29 -1.59 -3.10 -7.28
CA LEU A 29 -2.00 -4.34 -7.95
C LEU A 29 -2.58 -5.37 -6.97
N LEU A 30 -1.95 -5.55 -5.81
CA LEU A 30 -2.44 -6.49 -4.79
C LEU A 30 -3.80 -6.06 -4.21
N ALA A 31 -3.99 -4.76 -4.00
CA ALA A 31 -5.28 -4.22 -3.55
C ALA A 31 -6.37 -4.35 -4.62
N GLU A 32 -6.04 -4.18 -5.91
CA GLU A 32 -6.97 -4.40 -7.02
C GLU A 32 -7.42 -5.85 -7.11
N GLN A 33 -6.50 -6.78 -6.83
CA GLN A 33 -6.72 -8.23 -6.85
C GLN A 33 -7.31 -8.80 -5.54
N ASP A 34 -7.67 -7.96 -4.57
CA ASP A 34 -8.19 -8.39 -3.25
C ASP A 34 -7.24 -9.32 -2.47
N ARG A 35 -5.93 -9.29 -2.76
CA ARG A 35 -4.89 -10.10 -2.10
C ARG A 35 -4.42 -9.43 -0.81
N PHE A 36 -5.34 -9.19 0.12
CA PHE A 36 -5.10 -8.35 1.31
C PHE A 36 -4.02 -8.88 2.26
N SER A 37 -3.88 -10.20 2.42
CA SER A 37 -2.81 -10.79 3.25
C SER A 37 -1.43 -10.48 2.68
N GLU A 38 -1.28 -10.57 1.36
CA GLU A 38 -0.01 -10.26 0.69
C GLU A 38 0.24 -8.75 0.64
N LEU A 39 -0.82 -7.96 0.46
CA LEU A 39 -0.76 -6.51 0.54
C LEU A 39 -0.18 -6.05 1.88
N GLN A 40 -0.64 -6.64 2.99
CA GLN A 40 -0.13 -6.30 4.33
C GLN A 40 1.36 -6.59 4.48
N ILE A 41 1.81 -7.76 4.00
CA ILE A 41 3.24 -8.14 4.02
C ILE A 41 4.06 -7.17 3.17
N GLN A 42 3.60 -6.88 1.95
CA GLN A 42 4.28 -5.98 1.03
C GLN A 42 4.30 -4.53 1.53
N GLN A 43 3.26 -4.08 2.22
CA GLN A 43 3.21 -2.74 2.82
C GLN A 43 4.33 -2.55 3.84
N ILE A 44 4.54 -3.53 4.72
CA ILE A 44 5.62 -3.52 5.72
C ILE A 44 6.97 -3.46 5.01
N GLN A 45 7.18 -4.32 4.00
CA GLN A 45 8.42 -4.33 3.22
C GLN A 45 8.67 -3.01 2.48
N TRP A 46 7.63 -2.41 1.91
CA TRP A 46 7.72 -1.11 1.23
C TRP A 46 8.04 0.01 2.21
N GLN A 47 7.46 0.00 3.41
CA GLN A 47 7.74 1.00 4.44
C GLN A 47 9.21 0.92 4.91
N THR A 48 9.71 -0.28 5.20
CA THR A 48 11.13 -0.46 5.54
C THR A 48 12.04 0.01 4.41
N LEU A 49 11.71 -0.33 3.16
CA LEU A 49 12.45 0.13 1.99
C LEU A 49 12.44 1.67 1.87
N LEU A 50 11.30 2.31 2.11
CA LEU A 50 11.19 3.77 2.07
C LEU A 50 12.10 4.41 3.13
N GLU A 51 12.06 3.93 4.37
CA GLU A 51 12.87 4.43 5.48
C GLU A 51 14.38 4.29 5.21
N GLU A 52 14.81 3.13 4.69
CA GLU A 52 16.18 2.90 4.23
C GLU A 52 16.59 3.90 3.14
N MET A 53 15.74 4.11 2.14
CA MET A 53 16.06 4.98 1.00
C MET A 53 16.06 6.46 1.38
N VAL A 54 15.17 6.89 2.27
CA VAL A 54 15.16 8.25 2.83
C VAL A 54 16.45 8.50 3.62
N THR A 55 16.88 7.54 4.43
CA THR A 55 18.14 7.65 5.18
C THR A 55 19.35 7.72 4.25
N LYS A 56 19.35 6.93 3.17
CA LYS A 56 20.48 6.81 2.23
C LYS A 56 20.57 7.97 1.24
N HIS A 57 19.45 8.48 0.75
CA HIS A 57 19.40 9.40 -0.39
C HIS A 57 18.74 10.75 -0.07
N GLY A 58 17.98 10.84 1.02
CA GLY A 58 17.33 12.08 1.49
C GLY A 58 16.62 12.85 0.39
N VAL A 59 17.02 14.11 0.23
CA VAL A 59 16.44 15.08 -0.73
C VAL A 59 16.47 14.59 -2.18
N ALA A 60 17.39 13.69 -2.54
CA ALA A 60 17.47 13.15 -3.91
C ALA A 60 16.21 12.34 -4.30
N LEU A 61 15.39 11.92 -3.34
CA LEU A 61 14.10 11.25 -3.57
C LEU A 61 12.94 12.22 -3.86
N GLU A 62 13.07 13.52 -3.63
CA GLU A 62 11.97 14.49 -3.85
C GLU A 62 11.42 14.44 -5.28
N VAL A 63 12.26 14.11 -6.26
CA VAL A 63 11.84 13.96 -7.68
C VAL A 63 10.76 12.89 -7.87
N ILE A 64 10.75 11.83 -7.05
CA ILE A 64 9.77 10.74 -7.15
C ILE A 64 8.66 10.82 -6.11
N ARG A 65 8.76 11.74 -5.14
CA ARG A 65 7.75 11.92 -4.08
C ARG A 65 6.34 12.18 -4.63
N PRO A 66 6.10 13.02 -5.66
CA PRO A 66 4.76 13.21 -6.21
C PRO A 66 4.14 11.93 -6.79
N ILE A 67 4.98 11.03 -7.34
CA ILE A 67 4.52 9.76 -7.92
C ILE A 67 4.10 8.81 -6.79
N LEU A 68 4.90 8.72 -5.73
CA LEU A 68 4.56 7.91 -4.54
C LEU A 68 3.31 8.43 -3.84
N GLN A 69 3.15 9.75 -3.75
CA GLN A 69 1.94 10.34 -3.18
C GLN A 69 0.70 9.97 -4.00
N LYS A 70 0.77 10.10 -5.32
CA LYS A 70 -0.34 9.70 -6.21
C LYS A 70 -0.71 8.22 -6.01
N ASP A 71 0.28 7.35 -5.89
CA ASP A 71 0.03 5.92 -5.68
C ASP A 71 -0.58 5.65 -4.30
N ALA A 72 -0.16 6.38 -3.26
CA ALA A 72 -0.77 6.32 -1.93
C ALA A 72 -2.25 6.77 -1.95
N ASP A 73 -2.55 7.90 -2.60
CA ASP A 73 -3.93 8.42 -2.71
C ASP A 73 -4.84 7.44 -3.46
N GLN A 74 -4.32 6.81 -4.52
CA GLN A 74 -5.02 5.76 -5.27
C GLN A 74 -5.28 4.53 -4.41
N LEU A 75 -4.28 4.08 -3.65
CA LEU A 75 -4.39 2.93 -2.77
C LEU A 75 -5.42 3.19 -1.67
N GLN A 76 -5.38 4.37 -1.04
CA GLN A 76 -6.35 4.78 -0.04
C GLN A 76 -7.78 4.74 -0.60
N THR A 77 -8.00 5.40 -1.73
CA THR A 77 -9.33 5.45 -2.39
C THR A 77 -9.85 4.04 -2.68
N LEU A 78 -8.97 3.15 -3.16
CA LEU A 78 -9.32 1.77 -3.46
C LEU A 78 -9.70 1.00 -2.20
N LEU A 79 -8.90 1.10 -1.13
CA LEU A 79 -9.15 0.40 0.13
C LEU A 79 -10.42 0.89 0.82
N GLU A 80 -10.69 2.20 0.82
CA GLU A 80 -11.94 2.78 1.35
C GLU A 80 -13.17 2.23 0.62
N LYS A 81 -13.11 2.15 -0.72
CA LYS A 81 -14.18 1.56 -1.53
C LYS A 81 -14.38 0.08 -1.20
N LYS A 82 -13.30 -0.70 -1.08
CA LYS A 82 -13.36 -2.12 -0.74
C LYS A 82 -13.95 -2.33 0.66
N GLN A 83 -13.55 -1.52 1.64
CA GLN A 83 -14.10 -1.53 2.99
C GLN A 83 -15.61 -1.24 2.99
N ALA A 84 -16.06 -0.21 2.29
CA ALA A 84 -17.48 0.13 2.18
C ALA A 84 -18.30 -1.04 1.60
N ASN A 85 -17.79 -1.69 0.55
CA ASN A 85 -18.43 -2.86 -0.06
C ASN A 85 -18.54 -4.05 0.92
N LEU A 86 -17.48 -4.31 1.70
CA LEU A 86 -17.48 -5.38 2.72
C LEU A 86 -18.52 -5.10 3.82
N VAL A 87 -18.60 -3.86 4.30
CA VAL A 87 -19.60 -3.45 5.30
C VAL A 87 -21.03 -3.62 4.77
N GLN A 88 -21.26 -3.25 3.50
CA GLN A 88 -22.56 -3.42 2.86
C GLN A 88 -22.94 -4.90 2.71
N ALA A 89 -22.02 -5.73 2.23
CA ALA A 89 -22.22 -7.17 2.09
C ALA A 89 -22.55 -7.81 3.43
N PHE A 90 -21.76 -7.54 4.47
CA PHE A 90 -21.99 -8.05 5.81
C PHE A 90 -23.34 -7.61 6.39
N SER A 91 -23.70 -6.34 6.19
CA SER A 91 -25.01 -5.81 6.63
C SER A 91 -26.18 -6.50 5.95
N LYS A 92 -26.04 -6.82 4.66
CA LYS A 92 -27.06 -7.58 3.90
C LYS A 92 -27.22 -8.99 4.47
N ASP A 93 -26.12 -9.68 4.77
CA ASP A 93 -26.14 -11.03 5.34
C ASP A 93 -26.75 -11.05 6.75
N LEU A 94 -26.47 -10.04 7.58
CA LEU A 94 -27.12 -9.88 8.89
C LEU A 94 -28.64 -9.70 8.77
N ASN A 95 -29.10 -8.88 7.82
CA ASN A 95 -30.53 -8.65 7.60
C ASN A 95 -31.23 -9.89 7.04
N ALA A 96 -30.57 -10.65 6.17
CA ALA A 96 -31.06 -11.95 5.70
C ALA A 96 -31.22 -12.93 6.88
N ASN A 97 -30.22 -13.02 7.77
CA ASN A 97 -30.29 -13.87 8.97
C ASN A 97 -31.41 -13.46 9.95
N LYS A 98 -31.62 -12.16 10.16
CA LYS A 98 -32.76 -11.66 10.96
C LYS A 98 -34.10 -12.07 10.35
N SER A 99 -34.20 -12.04 9.01
CA SER A 99 -35.40 -12.46 8.29
C SER A 99 -35.65 -13.96 8.47
N VAL A 100 -34.61 -14.81 8.38
CA VAL A 100 -34.73 -16.26 8.66
C VAL A 100 -35.26 -16.52 10.08
N ARG A 101 -34.74 -15.85 11.11
CA ARG A 101 -35.25 -15.98 12.49
C ARG A 101 -36.73 -15.63 12.61
N LYS A 102 -37.23 -14.67 11.83
CA LYS A 102 -38.66 -14.30 11.81
C LYS A 102 -39.54 -15.44 11.26
N TYR A 103 -39.03 -16.27 10.36
CA TYR A 103 -39.77 -17.39 9.77
C TYR A 103 -39.58 -18.73 10.52
N VAL A 104 -38.51 -18.88 11.31
CA VAL A 104 -38.24 -20.11 12.09
C VAL A 104 -38.92 -20.11 13.47
N ASN A 105 -39.41 -18.96 13.95
CA ASN A 105 -40.28 -18.89 15.14
C ASN A 105 -41.75 -19.28 14.86
N LEU A 106 -41.97 -20.30 14.01
CA LEU A 106 -43.26 -20.98 13.85
C LEU A 106 -43.27 -22.25 14.70
#